data_AF-A0AAJ2T9L3-F1
#
_entry.id   AF-A0AAJ2T9L3-F1
#
_cell.length_a   1.000
_cell.length_b   1.000
_cell.length_c   1.000
_cell.angle_alpha   90.00
_cell.angle_beta   90.00
_cell.angle_gamma   90.00
#
_symmetry.space_group_name_H-M   'P 1'
#
loop_
_entity.id
_entity.type
_entity.pdbx_description
1 polymer ?
#
loop_
_entity_poly.entity_id
_entity_poly.type
_entity_poly.pdbx_seq_one_letter_code
_entity_poly.pdbx_strand_id
1 'polypeptide(L)'
;ETNSFAKADLEHKLLMVDDDMRIEQLPTTNSLKAVITAEGLMDLEKKGQQSYQGLMYCRLMAFSNGYLKSANDDSYGFFRRQLILMTKPRPKDRIDDPFLSKKLRAERDQIAMWALRGLYRLKRNNFRFTVSDRSKAAIMSAMDEANNVVSFLRSKGSFTFDPEGEITSREFYNIYKCWCDDNAVEATDKKRVISYLRSHCHEYGLTYAQVRCGYKYVRGFRGMKPGMATPINPVMSA
;
A
#
# COMPACT_ATOMS: atom_id res chain seq x y z
N GLU A 1 0.20 -12.35 11.65
CA GLU A 1 0.05 -12.94 13.00
C GLU A 1 0.19 -11.87 14.08
N THR A 2 -0.66 -11.94 15.10
CA THR A 2 -0.75 -11.03 16.27
C THR A 2 0.11 -11.53 17.44
N ASN A 3 1.29 -12.10 17.17
CA ASN A 3 2.19 -12.57 18.22
C ASN A 3 3.07 -11.42 18.70
N SER A 4 2.87 -10.94 19.93
CA SER A 4 3.65 -9.85 20.54
C SER A 4 5.15 -10.19 20.67
N PHE A 5 5.49 -11.48 20.74
CA PHE A 5 6.86 -11.96 20.92
C PHE A 5 7.67 -12.05 19.62
N ALA A 6 7.01 -12.03 18.45
CA ALA A 6 7.67 -12.26 17.16
C ALA A 6 8.77 -11.23 16.85
N LYS A 7 8.67 -10.01 17.38
CA LYS A 7 9.73 -8.99 17.22
C LYS A 7 11.03 -9.40 17.92
N ALA A 8 10.94 -10.06 19.09
CA ALA A 8 12.11 -10.48 19.85
C ALA A 8 12.84 -11.65 19.18
N ASP A 9 12.15 -12.46 18.37
CA ASP A 9 12.77 -13.52 17.56
C ASP A 9 13.63 -12.98 16.41
N LEU A 10 13.36 -11.74 15.99
CA LEU A 10 14.15 -11.01 14.98
C LEU A 10 15.37 -10.29 15.58
N GLU A 11 15.51 -10.30 16.91
CA GLU A 11 16.68 -9.75 17.57
C GLU A 11 17.94 -10.51 17.12
N HIS A 12 19.00 -9.75 16.80
CA HIS A 12 20.26 -10.28 16.25
C HIS A 12 20.15 -10.99 14.89
N LYS A 13 19.03 -10.85 14.18
CA LYS A 13 18.89 -11.33 12.80
C LYS A 13 19.14 -10.21 11.80
N LEU A 14 19.84 -10.54 10.71
CA LEU A 14 20.09 -9.60 9.61
C LEU A 14 18.93 -9.56 8.60
N LEU A 15 18.35 -10.72 8.33
CA LEU A 15 17.33 -10.91 7.31
C LEU A 15 16.28 -11.92 7.80
N MET A 16 15.02 -11.54 7.73
CA MET A 16 13.88 -12.44 7.77
C MET A 16 13.44 -12.70 6.34
N VAL A 17 13.28 -13.98 6.00
CA VAL A 17 12.75 -14.40 4.70
C VAL A 17 11.40 -15.05 4.93
N ASP A 18 10.39 -14.58 4.21
CA ASP A 18 9.05 -15.16 4.13
C ASP A 18 8.82 -15.64 2.69
N ASP A 19 8.75 -16.95 2.48
CA ASP A 19 8.63 -17.57 1.16
C ASP A 19 7.18 -17.71 0.66
N ASP A 20 6.20 -17.51 1.55
CA ASP A 20 4.78 -17.60 1.23
C ASP A 20 3.97 -16.57 2.03
N MET A 21 4.29 -15.31 1.78
CA MET A 21 3.57 -14.23 2.46
C MET A 21 2.13 -14.20 1.95
N ARG A 22 1.21 -14.56 2.85
CA ARG A 22 -0.23 -14.55 2.57
C ARG A 22 -0.65 -13.18 2.06
N ILE A 23 -1.42 -13.16 0.97
CA ILE A 23 -2.00 -11.94 0.38
C ILE A 23 -3.08 -11.34 1.30
N GLU A 24 -3.52 -12.11 2.31
CA GLU A 24 -4.38 -11.66 3.38
C GLU A 24 -3.86 -10.36 3.99
N GLN A 25 -4.76 -9.39 4.15
CA GLN A 25 -4.41 -8.05 4.59
C GLN A 25 -3.73 -8.08 5.96
N LEU A 26 -2.57 -7.43 6.08
CA LEU A 26 -1.90 -7.24 7.38
C LEU A 26 -2.83 -6.43 8.30
N PRO A 27 -3.27 -7.00 9.45
CA PRO A 27 -4.24 -6.34 10.34
C PRO A 27 -3.69 -5.03 10.92
N THR A 28 -2.37 -4.98 11.18
CA THR A 28 -1.65 -3.76 11.53
C THR A 28 -0.27 -3.76 10.85
N THR A 29 0.18 -2.58 10.41
CA THR A 29 1.51 -2.38 9.81
C THR A 29 2.48 -1.69 10.76
N ASN A 30 2.03 -1.28 11.94
CA ASN A 30 2.82 -0.49 12.89
C ASN A 30 4.09 -1.23 13.31
N SER A 31 4.00 -2.52 13.65
CA SER A 31 5.16 -3.34 13.99
C SER A 31 6.14 -3.43 12.83
N LEU A 32 5.65 -3.63 11.60
CA LEU A 32 6.48 -3.72 10.41
C LEU A 32 7.15 -2.38 10.09
N LYS A 33 6.42 -1.26 10.18
CA LYS A 33 6.98 0.09 10.06
C LYS A 33 8.08 0.32 11.08
N ALA A 34 7.79 -0.01 12.35
CA ALA A 34 8.70 0.23 13.46
C ALA A 34 10.00 -0.58 13.32
N VAL A 35 9.92 -1.85 12.92
CA VAL A 35 11.11 -2.68 12.64
C VAL A 35 11.90 -2.12 11.45
N ILE A 36 11.23 -1.70 10.36
CA ILE A 36 11.92 -1.17 9.18
C ILE A 36 12.63 0.16 9.47
N THR A 37 12.01 1.04 10.26
CA THR A 37 12.55 2.36 10.62
C THR A 37 13.29 2.39 11.94
N ALA A 38 13.60 1.23 12.52
CA ALA A 38 14.37 1.18 13.75
C ALA A 38 15.77 1.75 13.49
N GLU A 39 16.08 2.86 14.15
CA GLU A 39 17.42 3.48 14.17
C GLU A 39 18.09 3.35 15.55
N GLY A 40 17.37 2.79 16.52
CA GLY A 40 17.82 2.67 17.91
C GLY A 40 17.22 1.46 18.61
N LEU A 41 17.31 1.46 19.93
CA LEU A 41 16.75 0.41 20.76
C LEU A 41 15.22 0.41 20.67
N MET A 42 14.65 -0.79 20.60
CA MET A 42 13.21 -1.02 20.63
C MET A 42 12.85 -1.84 21.87
N ASP A 43 11.64 -1.64 22.37
CA ASP A 43 11.09 -2.49 23.42
C ASP A 43 10.68 -3.85 22.84
N LEU A 44 11.32 -4.90 23.37
CA LEU A 44 11.17 -6.29 22.99
C LEU A 44 10.59 -7.09 24.16
N GLU A 45 9.70 -8.01 23.82
CA GLU A 45 9.04 -8.89 24.78
C GLU A 45 9.34 -10.34 24.40
N LYS A 46 9.78 -11.14 25.38
CA LYS A 46 9.90 -12.60 25.28
C LYS A 46 8.92 -13.26 26.23
N LYS A 47 8.34 -14.38 25.82
CA LYS A 47 7.35 -15.10 26.63
C LYS A 47 7.95 -15.50 27.99
N GLY A 48 7.30 -15.08 29.07
CA GLY A 48 7.73 -15.38 30.44
C GLY A 48 8.95 -14.58 30.90
N GLN A 49 9.33 -13.51 30.19
CA GLN A 49 10.42 -12.61 30.58
C GLN A 49 9.93 -11.17 30.65
N GLN A 50 10.58 -10.36 31.48
CA GLN A 50 10.33 -8.92 31.52
C GLN A 50 10.73 -8.27 30.18
N SER A 51 10.01 -7.23 29.75
CA SER A 51 10.39 -6.47 28.56
C SER A 51 11.76 -5.82 28.73
N TYR A 52 12.48 -5.70 27.62
CA TYR A 52 13.83 -5.14 27.60
C TYR A 52 14.09 -4.40 26.29
N GLN A 53 15.13 -3.58 26.30
CA GLN A 53 15.53 -2.78 25.16
C GLN A 53 16.57 -3.55 24.32
N GLY A 54 16.26 -3.80 23.05
CA GLY A 54 17.12 -4.50 22.11
C GLY A 54 17.31 -3.74 20.80
N LEU A 55 18.46 -3.93 20.15
CA LEU A 55 18.75 -3.27 18.87
C LEU A 55 18.12 -4.04 17.72
N MET A 56 17.25 -3.37 16.97
CA MET A 56 16.57 -3.95 15.81
C MET A 56 17.17 -3.45 14.50
N TYR A 57 17.74 -4.37 13.72
CA TYR A 57 18.32 -4.08 12.40
C TYR A 57 17.93 -5.10 11.32
N CYS A 58 17.02 -6.02 11.64
CA CYS A 58 16.56 -7.04 10.71
C CYS A 58 15.85 -6.41 9.50
N ARG A 59 16.20 -6.89 8.30
CA ARG A 59 15.50 -6.54 7.05
C ARG A 59 14.54 -7.65 6.67
N LEU A 60 13.45 -7.28 6.00
CA LEU A 60 12.41 -8.22 5.60
C LEU A 60 12.49 -8.45 4.09
N MET A 61 12.48 -9.72 3.68
CA MET A 61 12.36 -10.14 2.29
C MET A 61 11.19 -11.11 2.20
N ALA A 62 10.19 -10.77 1.39
CA ALA A 62 9.00 -11.57 1.24
C ALA A 62 8.77 -11.91 -0.24
N PHE A 63 8.33 -13.14 -0.49
CA PHE A 63 7.92 -13.63 -1.79
C PHE A 63 6.40 -13.80 -1.78
N SER A 64 5.73 -13.31 -2.83
CA SER A 64 4.28 -13.42 -2.97
C SER A 64 3.88 -13.38 -4.44
N ASN A 65 2.68 -13.88 -4.73
CA ASN A 65 2.06 -13.81 -6.06
C ASN A 65 1.24 -12.52 -6.26
N GLY A 66 1.13 -11.68 -5.24
CA GLY A 66 0.48 -10.38 -5.30
C GLY A 66 1.22 -9.32 -4.48
N TYR A 67 0.70 -8.10 -4.48
CA TYR A 67 1.24 -7.04 -3.62
C TYR A 67 0.86 -7.28 -2.16
N LEU A 68 1.76 -6.89 -1.25
CA LEU A 68 1.45 -6.89 0.17
C LEU A 68 0.38 -5.84 0.48
N LYS A 69 -0.76 -6.30 0.98
CA LYS A 69 -1.89 -5.44 1.36
C LYS A 69 -1.93 -5.24 2.86
N SER A 70 -2.35 -4.06 3.30
CA SER A 70 -2.71 -3.80 4.69
C SER A 70 -4.21 -3.58 4.82
N ALA A 71 -4.79 -4.04 5.92
CA ALA A 71 -6.21 -3.85 6.20
C ALA A 71 -6.54 -2.38 6.51
N ASN A 72 -5.59 -1.71 7.16
CA ASN A 72 -5.82 -0.44 7.82
C ASN A 72 -4.84 0.66 7.40
N ASP A 73 -3.92 0.38 6.46
CA ASP A 73 -2.86 1.30 6.09
C ASP A 73 -2.58 1.30 4.58
N ASP A 74 -3.28 2.22 3.92
CA ASP A 74 -3.17 2.56 2.51
C ASP A 74 -2.24 3.78 2.28
N SER A 75 -1.50 4.19 3.32
CA SER A 75 -0.70 5.41 3.28
C SER A 75 0.55 5.25 2.41
N TYR A 76 1.00 6.35 1.81
CA TYR A 76 2.29 6.40 1.13
C TYR A 76 3.46 5.96 2.04
N GLY A 77 3.31 6.10 3.37
CA GLY A 77 4.29 5.63 4.33
C GLY A 77 4.53 4.12 4.31
N PHE A 78 3.50 3.31 4.08
CA PHE A 78 3.66 1.87 3.96
C PHE A 78 4.42 1.49 2.69
N PHE A 79 4.01 2.04 1.55
CA PHE A 79 4.54 1.67 0.24
C PHE A 79 5.95 2.19 -0.02
N ARG A 80 6.28 3.42 0.41
CA ARG A 80 7.63 4.00 0.20
C ARG A 80 8.75 3.26 0.93
N ARG A 81 8.41 2.36 1.86
CA ARG A 81 9.35 1.52 2.62
C ARG A 81 9.61 0.17 1.97
N GLN A 82 8.94 -0.12 0.84
CA GLN A 82 9.07 -1.36 0.09
C GLN A 82 9.92 -1.15 -1.16
N LEU A 83 10.65 -2.21 -1.56
CA LEU A 83 11.27 -2.34 -2.86
C LEU A 83 10.58 -3.48 -3.60
N ILE A 84 9.60 -3.16 -4.43
CA ILE A 84 8.82 -4.17 -5.15
C ILE A 84 9.58 -4.59 -6.42
N LEU A 85 9.91 -5.88 -6.49
CA LEU A 85 10.58 -6.51 -7.63
C LEU A 85 9.63 -7.53 -8.26
N MET A 86 9.23 -7.26 -9.50
CA MET A 86 8.37 -8.18 -10.25
C MET A 86 9.24 -9.16 -11.05
N THR A 87 9.08 -10.45 -10.78
CA THR A 87 9.71 -11.50 -11.57
C THR A 87 9.13 -11.52 -13.00
N LYS A 88 9.82 -12.18 -13.92
CA LYS A 88 9.28 -12.40 -15.26
C LYS A 88 8.24 -13.52 -15.20
N PRO A 89 7.16 -13.46 -16.00
CA PRO A 89 6.24 -14.57 -16.12
C PRO A 89 6.98 -15.83 -16.61
N ARG A 90 6.47 -17.00 -16.24
CA ARG A 90 7.01 -18.28 -16.69
C ARG A 90 6.93 -18.35 -18.23
N PRO A 91 8.04 -18.60 -18.94
CA PRO A 91 8.00 -18.86 -20.38
C PRO A 91 7.12 -20.08 -20.68
N LYS A 92 6.35 -20.05 -21.77
CA LYS A 92 5.42 -21.14 -22.12
C LYS A 92 6.15 -22.48 -22.25
N ASP A 93 7.29 -22.47 -22.92
CA ASP A 93 8.08 -23.67 -23.24
C ASP A 93 9.17 -23.99 -22.21
N ARG A 94 9.10 -23.40 -21.00
CA ARG A 94 10.05 -23.72 -19.94
C ARG A 94 9.89 -25.19 -19.54
N ILE A 95 10.98 -25.94 -19.57
CA ILE A 95 11.08 -27.25 -18.93
C ILE A 95 11.64 -27.03 -17.52
N ASP A 96 10.89 -27.48 -16.52
CA ASP A 96 11.24 -27.29 -15.12
C ASP A 96 12.38 -28.24 -14.73
N ASP A 97 13.43 -27.70 -14.12
CA ASP A 97 14.53 -28.51 -13.62
C ASP A 97 14.32 -28.83 -12.12
N PRO A 98 13.97 -30.08 -11.77
CA PRO A 98 13.75 -30.46 -10.38
C PRO A 98 15.03 -30.36 -9.52
N PHE A 99 16.21 -30.25 -10.14
CA PHE A 99 17.50 -30.14 -9.47
C PHE A 99 18.11 -28.72 -9.55
N LEU A 100 17.31 -27.70 -9.90
CA LEU A 100 17.76 -26.31 -9.97
C LEU A 100 18.45 -25.85 -8.68
N SER A 101 17.91 -26.23 -7.52
CA SER A 101 18.49 -25.89 -6.22
C SER A 101 19.92 -26.44 -6.04
N LYS A 102 20.21 -27.63 -6.57
CA LYS A 102 21.55 -28.22 -6.55
C LYS A 102 22.52 -27.44 -7.44
N LYS A 103 22.06 -27.01 -8.62
CA LYS A 103 22.85 -26.17 -9.53
C LYS A 103 23.18 -24.82 -8.88
N LEU A 104 22.19 -24.14 -8.30
CA LEU A 104 22.39 -22.87 -7.59
C LEU A 104 23.34 -23.00 -6.39
N ARG A 105 23.27 -24.12 -5.66
CA ARG A 105 24.21 -24.39 -4.55
C ARG A 105 25.64 -24.62 -5.04
N ALA A 106 25.83 -25.22 -6.21
CA ALA A 106 27.15 -25.38 -6.82
C ALA A 106 27.77 -24.03 -7.22
N GLU A 107 26.94 -23.04 -7.56
CA GLU A 107 27.35 -21.68 -7.94
C GLU A 107 27.34 -20.68 -6.76
N ARG A 108 27.20 -21.16 -5.52
CA ARG A 108 26.98 -20.30 -4.34
C ARG A 108 28.07 -19.22 -4.18
N ASP A 109 29.31 -19.56 -4.51
CA ASP A 109 30.46 -18.65 -4.35
C ASP A 109 30.36 -17.51 -5.37
N GLN A 110 29.92 -17.79 -6.61
CA GLN A 110 29.69 -16.77 -7.64
C GLN A 110 28.48 -15.90 -7.30
N ILE A 111 27.40 -16.49 -6.76
CA ILE A 111 26.23 -15.76 -6.27
C ILE A 111 26.63 -14.80 -5.14
N ALA A 112 27.44 -15.27 -4.18
CA ALA A 112 27.95 -14.44 -3.09
C ALA A 112 28.84 -13.30 -3.60
N MET A 113 29.74 -13.57 -4.56
CA MET A 113 30.56 -12.55 -5.19
C MET A 113 29.72 -11.51 -5.96
N TRP A 114 28.64 -11.95 -6.60
CA TRP A 114 27.72 -11.04 -7.28
C TRP A 114 26.98 -10.12 -6.29
N ALA A 115 26.50 -10.68 -5.16
CA ALA A 115 25.90 -9.90 -4.08
C ALA A 115 26.90 -8.89 -3.48
N LEU A 116 28.16 -9.28 -3.26
CA LEU A 116 29.22 -8.41 -2.75
C LEU A 116 29.52 -7.25 -3.71
N ARG A 117 29.60 -7.51 -5.03
CA ARG A 117 29.70 -6.44 -6.04
C ARG A 117 28.50 -5.50 -5.97
N GLY A 118 27.30 -6.05 -5.76
CA GLY A 118 26.08 -5.28 -5.51
C GLY A 118 26.18 -4.36 -4.30
N LEU A 119 26.75 -4.85 -3.19
CA LEU A 119 26.99 -4.05 -1.99
C LEU A 119 27.97 -2.90 -2.23
N TYR A 120 29.08 -3.14 -2.94
CA TYR A 120 30.00 -2.06 -3.29
C TYR A 120 29.35 -1.00 -4.16
N ARG A 121 28.50 -1.40 -5.12
CA ARG A 121 27.70 -0.46 -5.93
C ARG A 121 26.75 0.35 -5.04
N LEU A 122 26.06 -0.30 -4.11
CA LEU A 122 25.15 0.35 -3.16
C LEU A 122 25.88 1.36 -2.26
N LYS A 123 27.05 0.99 -1.74
CA LYS A 123 27.91 1.88 -0.93
C LYS A 123 28.36 3.11 -1.74
N ARG A 124 28.76 2.92 -3.00
CA ARG A 124 29.09 4.04 -3.90
C ARG A 124 27.89 4.96 -4.17
N ASN A 125 26.67 4.41 -4.14
CA ASN A 125 25.43 5.16 -4.25
C ASN A 125 24.87 5.64 -2.89
N ASN A 126 25.73 5.83 -1.88
CA ASN A 126 25.36 6.28 -0.54
C ASN A 126 24.19 5.50 0.09
N PHE A 127 24.22 4.17 -0.04
CA PHE A 127 23.20 3.25 0.45
C PHE A 127 21.78 3.47 -0.11
N ARG A 128 21.66 4.21 -1.23
CA ARG A 128 20.40 4.35 -1.97
C ARG A 128 20.30 3.25 -3.02
N PHE A 129 19.22 2.50 -3.02
CA PHE A 129 18.98 1.51 -4.06
C PHE A 129 18.68 2.19 -5.40
N THR A 130 19.17 1.60 -6.49
CA THR A 130 18.73 1.96 -7.84
C THR A 130 17.34 1.38 -8.07
N VAL A 131 16.34 2.25 -8.29
CA VAL A 131 14.96 1.84 -8.51
C VAL A 131 14.63 1.95 -10.00
N SER A 132 14.30 0.81 -10.62
CA SER A 132 13.87 0.76 -12.03
C SER A 132 12.48 1.37 -12.23
N ASP A 133 12.16 1.81 -13.44
CA ASP A 133 10.81 2.32 -13.75
C ASP A 133 9.74 1.24 -13.58
N ARG A 134 10.07 -0.04 -13.83
CA ARG A 134 9.19 -1.17 -13.54
C ARG A 134 8.88 -1.29 -12.04
N SER A 135 9.87 -1.07 -11.17
CA SER A 135 9.66 -1.07 -9.72
C SER A 135 8.85 0.14 -9.25
N LYS A 136 9.05 1.33 -9.84
CA LYS A 136 8.22 2.51 -9.54
C LYS A 136 6.77 2.27 -9.93
N ALA A 137 6.53 1.74 -11.13
CA ALA A 137 5.20 1.40 -11.61
C ALA A 137 4.53 0.31 -10.74
N ALA A 138 5.28 -0.69 -10.27
CA ALA A 138 4.76 -1.71 -9.37
C ALA A 138 4.32 -1.13 -8.01
N ILE A 139 5.08 -0.18 -7.45
CA ILE A 139 4.67 0.54 -6.23
C ILE A 139 3.38 1.35 -6.48
N MET A 140 3.28 2.06 -7.60
CA MET A 140 2.07 2.81 -7.94
C MET A 140 0.87 1.88 -8.10
N SER A 141 1.02 0.77 -8.82
CA SER A 141 -0.03 -0.25 -8.97
C SER A 141 -0.46 -0.83 -7.62
N ALA A 142 0.49 -1.13 -6.73
CA ALA A 142 0.20 -1.62 -5.39
C ALA A 142 -0.58 -0.59 -4.54
N MET A 143 -0.23 0.69 -4.67
CA MET A 143 -0.95 1.78 -4.01
C MET A 143 -2.36 1.94 -4.56
N ASP A 144 -2.52 1.91 -5.88
CA ASP A 144 -3.82 2.08 -6.55
C ASP A 144 -4.75 0.88 -6.23
N GLU A 145 -4.20 -0.33 -6.09
CA GLU A 145 -4.94 -1.53 -5.64
C GLU A 145 -5.32 -1.47 -4.15
N ALA A 146 -4.47 -0.88 -3.30
CA ALA A 146 -4.73 -0.78 -1.86
C ALA A 146 -5.60 0.42 -1.50
N ASN A 147 -5.59 1.48 -2.32
CA ASN A 147 -6.37 2.69 -2.14
C ASN A 147 -7.13 3.04 -3.42
N ASN A 148 -8.25 2.36 -3.63
CA ASN A 148 -9.11 2.64 -4.77
C ASN A 148 -9.76 4.04 -4.72
N VAL A 149 -9.68 4.78 -3.60
CA VAL A 149 -10.11 6.19 -3.52
C VAL A 149 -9.20 7.08 -4.36
N VAL A 150 -7.89 6.83 -4.36
CA VAL A 150 -6.93 7.59 -5.20
C VAL A 150 -7.18 7.31 -6.68
N SER A 151 -7.37 6.04 -7.02
CA SER A 151 -7.72 5.60 -8.37
C SER A 151 -9.01 6.25 -8.85
N PHE A 152 -10.03 6.30 -7.99
CA PHE A 152 -11.27 7.03 -8.24
C PHE A 152 -11.03 8.53 -8.45
N LEU A 153 -10.23 9.18 -7.60
CA LEU A 153 -9.96 10.63 -7.69
C LEU A 153 -9.19 11.02 -8.96
N ARG A 154 -8.43 10.11 -9.55
CA ARG A 154 -7.75 10.29 -10.85
C ARG A 154 -8.62 9.93 -12.05
N SER A 155 -9.75 9.25 -11.82
CA SER A 155 -10.67 8.85 -12.89
C SER A 155 -11.34 10.08 -13.53
N LYS A 156 -11.70 9.95 -14.80
CA LYS A 156 -12.41 11.00 -15.55
C LYS A 156 -13.87 10.59 -15.73
N GLY A 157 -14.77 11.58 -15.71
CA GLY A 157 -16.18 11.41 -16.09
C GLY A 157 -17.15 11.23 -14.91
N SER A 158 -16.72 10.66 -13.79
CA SER A 158 -17.58 10.45 -12.61
C SER A 158 -17.87 11.74 -11.83
N PHE A 159 -16.90 12.65 -11.78
CA PHE A 159 -17.03 13.98 -11.18
C PHE A 159 -16.07 14.95 -11.86
N THR A 160 -16.14 16.24 -11.50
CA THR A 160 -15.23 17.26 -12.01
C THR A 160 -14.86 18.22 -10.90
N PHE A 161 -13.57 18.56 -10.80
CA PHE A 161 -13.09 19.64 -9.94
C PHE A 161 -13.56 20.98 -10.52
N ASP A 162 -14.33 21.72 -9.73
CA ASP A 162 -14.97 22.97 -10.11
C ASP A 162 -14.99 23.88 -8.88
N PRO A 163 -14.25 25.00 -8.87
CA PRO A 163 -14.18 25.92 -7.72
C PRO A 163 -15.54 26.35 -7.17
N GLU A 164 -16.54 26.49 -8.05
CA GLU A 164 -17.91 26.91 -7.69
C GLU A 164 -18.84 25.71 -7.43
N GLY A 165 -18.35 24.49 -7.67
CA GLY A 165 -19.10 23.26 -7.47
C GLY A 165 -19.26 22.90 -6.00
N GLU A 166 -20.44 22.39 -5.66
CA GLU A 166 -20.70 21.74 -4.39
C GLU A 166 -21.18 20.30 -4.60
N ILE A 167 -20.74 19.38 -3.74
CA ILE A 167 -21.23 18.00 -3.70
C ILE A 167 -21.46 17.55 -2.26
N THR A 168 -22.54 16.82 -2.01
CA THR A 168 -22.78 16.28 -0.66
C THR A 168 -21.88 15.07 -0.39
N SER A 169 -21.51 14.82 0.89
CA SER A 169 -20.77 13.60 1.25
C SER A 169 -21.51 12.30 0.91
N ARG A 170 -22.85 12.35 0.80
CA ARG A 170 -23.66 11.21 0.36
C ARG A 170 -23.50 10.98 -1.13
N GLU A 171 -23.64 12.05 -1.90
CA GLU A 171 -23.56 12.00 -3.35
C GLU A 171 -22.18 11.55 -3.81
N PHE A 172 -21.10 12.21 -3.35
CA PHE A 172 -19.72 11.81 -3.66
C PHE A 172 -19.47 10.32 -3.40
N TYR A 173 -19.93 9.80 -2.27
CA TYR A 173 -19.77 8.39 -1.95
C TYR A 173 -20.59 7.46 -2.85
N ASN A 174 -21.77 7.88 -3.31
CA ASN A 174 -22.55 7.11 -4.28
C ASN A 174 -21.85 7.07 -5.65
N ILE A 175 -21.28 8.20 -6.10
CA ILE A 175 -20.46 8.25 -7.33
C ILE A 175 -19.29 7.27 -7.23
N TYR A 176 -18.59 7.30 -6.09
CA TYR A 176 -17.50 6.39 -5.79
C TYR A 176 -17.94 4.92 -5.83
N LYS A 177 -19.09 4.58 -5.24
CA LYS A 177 -19.64 3.22 -5.30
C LYS A 177 -19.92 2.75 -6.71
N CYS A 178 -20.58 3.56 -7.54
CA CYS A 178 -20.82 3.22 -8.94
C CYS A 178 -19.51 2.98 -9.68
N TRP A 179 -18.51 3.84 -9.46
CA TRP A 179 -17.18 3.63 -10.05
C TRP A 179 -16.53 2.34 -9.55
N CYS A 180 -16.67 1.98 -8.28
CA CYS A 180 -16.16 0.71 -7.75
C CYS A 180 -16.83 -0.50 -8.43
N ASP A 181 -18.15 -0.45 -8.60
CA ASP A 181 -18.92 -1.50 -9.29
C ASP A 181 -18.49 -1.63 -10.76
N ASP A 182 -18.35 -0.50 -11.47
CA ASP A 182 -17.89 -0.45 -12.88
C ASP A 182 -16.47 -1.04 -13.06
N ASN A 183 -15.62 -0.91 -12.05
CA ASN A 183 -14.23 -1.37 -12.07
C ASN A 183 -14.02 -2.72 -11.35
N ALA A 184 -15.09 -3.37 -10.89
CA ALA A 184 -15.05 -4.63 -10.15
C ALA A 184 -14.10 -4.59 -8.93
N VAL A 185 -14.07 -3.47 -8.19
CA VAL A 185 -13.28 -3.31 -6.96
C VAL A 185 -14.20 -3.16 -5.75
N GLU A 186 -13.77 -3.69 -4.60
CA GLU A 186 -14.55 -3.61 -3.36
C GLU A 186 -14.59 -2.18 -2.81
N ALA A 187 -15.79 -1.67 -2.54
CA ALA A 187 -15.95 -0.31 -2.04
C ALA A 187 -15.43 -0.16 -0.59
N THR A 188 -14.52 0.79 -0.39
CA THR A 188 -14.09 1.25 0.93
C THR A 188 -15.27 1.91 1.67
N ASP A 189 -15.34 1.78 3.00
CA ASP A 189 -16.45 2.34 3.75
C ASP A 189 -16.54 3.87 3.65
N LYS A 190 -17.77 4.38 3.74
CA LYS A 190 -18.08 5.80 3.60
C LYS A 190 -17.26 6.69 4.53
N LYS A 191 -17.02 6.26 5.76
CA LYS A 191 -16.33 7.09 6.76
C LYS A 191 -14.86 7.23 6.39
N ARG A 192 -14.20 6.15 5.98
CA ARG A 192 -12.81 6.19 5.48
C ARG A 192 -12.68 7.03 4.21
N VAL A 193 -13.54 6.83 3.21
CA VAL A 193 -13.50 7.62 1.96
C VAL A 193 -13.62 9.12 2.22
N ILE A 194 -14.60 9.53 3.02
CA ILE A 194 -14.83 10.95 3.35
C ILE A 194 -13.70 11.49 4.24
N SER A 195 -13.18 10.70 5.17
CA SER A 195 -12.03 11.08 6.00
C SER A 195 -10.76 11.30 5.16
N TYR A 196 -10.52 10.41 4.19
CA TYR A 196 -9.41 10.50 3.25
C TYR A 196 -9.51 11.81 2.45
N LEU A 197 -10.66 12.07 1.83
CA LEU A 197 -10.81 13.29 1.03
C LEU A 197 -10.67 14.56 1.88
N ARG A 198 -11.19 14.55 3.13
CA ARG A 198 -11.02 15.67 4.08
C ARG A 198 -9.57 15.97 4.41
N SER A 199 -8.73 14.95 4.62
CA SER A 199 -7.32 15.16 4.94
C SER A 199 -6.49 15.64 3.74
N HIS A 200 -6.96 15.38 2.52
CA HIS A 200 -6.28 15.75 1.28
C HIS A 200 -6.97 16.90 0.53
N CYS A 201 -7.90 17.61 1.17
CA CYS A 201 -8.63 18.74 0.55
C CYS A 201 -7.68 19.75 -0.14
N HIS A 202 -6.57 20.08 0.52
CA HIS A 202 -5.58 21.02 0.01
C HIS A 202 -4.92 20.58 -1.30
N GLU A 203 -4.73 19.27 -1.52
CA GLU A 203 -4.12 18.71 -2.73
C GLU A 203 -5.02 18.84 -3.96
N TYR A 204 -6.33 18.89 -3.73
CA TYR A 204 -7.35 18.91 -4.77
C TYR A 204 -8.09 20.26 -4.87
N GLY A 205 -7.66 21.29 -4.12
CA GLY A 205 -8.34 22.59 -4.07
C GLY A 205 -9.76 22.53 -3.51
N LEU A 206 -10.03 21.59 -2.61
CA LEU A 206 -11.35 21.36 -2.02
C LEU A 206 -11.48 22.01 -0.64
N THR A 207 -12.73 22.28 -0.23
CA THR A 207 -13.04 22.68 1.15
C THR A 207 -14.17 21.82 1.70
N TYR A 208 -13.97 21.20 2.86
CA TYR A 208 -15.04 20.46 3.54
C TYR A 208 -15.93 21.42 4.35
N ALA A 209 -17.20 21.51 3.97
CA ALA A 209 -18.11 22.51 4.52
C ALA A 209 -19.57 21.99 4.55
N GLN A 210 -20.49 22.86 4.96
CA GLN A 210 -21.90 22.68 4.69
C GLN A 210 -22.20 23.11 3.25
N VAL A 211 -22.85 22.24 2.50
CA VAL A 211 -23.25 22.45 1.10
C VAL A 211 -24.76 22.35 0.97
N ARG A 212 -25.32 22.98 -0.06
CA ARG A 212 -26.77 22.96 -0.29
C ARG A 212 -27.22 21.59 -0.82
N CYS A 213 -28.29 21.06 -0.25
CA CYS A 213 -28.95 19.83 -0.68
C CYS A 213 -30.46 20.06 -0.69
N GLY A 214 -31.00 20.53 -1.81
CA GLY A 214 -32.39 21.00 -1.89
C GLY A 214 -32.62 22.21 -0.97
N TYR A 215 -33.49 22.04 0.03
CA TYR A 215 -33.85 23.07 1.01
C TYR A 215 -33.02 23.08 2.29
N LYS A 216 -32.11 22.10 2.46
CA LYS A 216 -31.27 21.97 3.67
C LYS A 216 -29.79 22.11 3.34
N TYR A 217 -29.01 22.36 4.39
CA TYR A 217 -27.55 22.30 4.34
C TYR A 217 -27.07 21.01 5.00
N VAL A 218 -26.16 20.32 4.32
CA VAL A 218 -25.56 19.07 4.81
C VAL A 218 -24.06 19.08 4.61
N ARG A 219 -23.34 18.19 5.31
CA ARG A 219 -21.89 18.07 5.14
C ARG A 219 -21.53 17.59 3.73
N GLY A 220 -20.52 18.23 3.14
CA GLY A 220 -20.03 17.92 1.80
C GLY A 220 -18.76 18.68 1.48
N PHE A 221 -18.45 18.80 0.19
CA PHE A 221 -17.25 19.44 -0.32
C PHE A 221 -17.61 20.54 -1.31
N ARG A 222 -16.92 21.67 -1.19
CA ARG A 222 -16.83 22.71 -2.22
C ARG A 222 -15.58 22.49 -3.07
N GLY A 223 -15.61 22.93 -4.32
CA GLY A 223 -14.52 22.71 -5.27
C GLY A 223 -14.72 21.50 -6.19
N MET A 224 -15.90 20.86 -6.16
CA MET A 224 -16.23 19.78 -7.08
C MET A 224 -17.74 19.64 -7.32
N LYS A 225 -18.10 19.04 -8.46
CA LYS A 225 -19.47 18.67 -8.81
C LYS A 225 -19.57 17.27 -9.44
N PRO A 226 -20.74 16.61 -9.39
CA PRO A 226 -20.99 15.36 -10.10
C PRO A 226 -20.74 15.46 -11.61
N GLY A 227 -20.32 14.37 -12.23
CA GLY A 227 -20.14 14.27 -13.68
C GLY A 227 -21.46 14.04 -14.42
N MET A 228 -21.52 14.37 -15.71
CA MET A 228 -22.76 14.26 -16.50
C MET A 228 -23.29 12.83 -16.65
N ALA A 229 -22.45 11.81 -16.51
CA ALA A 229 -22.78 10.40 -16.70
C ALA A 229 -22.96 9.64 -15.38
N THR A 230 -23.17 10.33 -14.27
CA THR A 230 -23.34 9.67 -12.98
C THR A 230 -24.75 9.10 -12.87
N PRO A 231 -24.96 7.80 -12.61
CA PRO A 231 -26.29 7.26 -12.37
C PRO A 231 -26.91 7.99 -11.19
N ILE A 232 -27.91 8.82 -11.46
CA ILE A 232 -28.74 9.41 -10.42
C ILE A 232 -29.44 8.22 -9.76
N ASN A 233 -29.07 7.94 -8.50
CA ASN A 233 -29.69 6.88 -7.73
C ASN A 233 -31.22 7.15 -7.68
N PRO A 234 -32.08 6.30 -8.27
CA PRO A 234 -33.51 6.60 -8.47
C PRO A 234 -34.32 6.69 -7.17
N VAL A 235 -33.70 6.41 -6.01
CA VAL A 235 -34.35 6.48 -4.68
C VAL A 235 -34.53 7.92 -4.16
N MET A 236 -34.41 8.94 -5.01
CA MET A 236 -34.69 10.34 -4.64
C MET A 236 -35.87 10.98 -5.37
N SER A 237 -36.61 10.23 -6.19
CA SER A 237 -37.93 10.64 -6.66
C SER A 237 -39.02 9.92 -5.84
N ALA A 238 -39.27 10.44 -4.64
CA ALA A 238 -40.51 10.29 -3.89
C ALA A 238 -40.64 11.46 -2.91
#